data_AF-A0A080M0P8-F1
#
_entry.id   AF-A0A080M0P8-F1
#
_cell.length_a   1.000
_cell.length_b   1.000
_cell.length_c   1.000
_cell.angle_alpha   90.00
_cell.angle_beta   90.00
_cell.angle_gamma   90.00
#
_symmetry.space_group_name_H-M   'P 1'
#
loop_
_entity.id
_entity.type
_entity.pdbx_description
1 polymer ?
#
loop_
_entity_poly.entity_id
_entity_poly.type
_entity_poly.pdbx_seq_one_letter_code
_entity_poly.pdbx_strand_id
1 'polypeptide(L)' 'MALQLHRLVADGGRVLVHCRGGLGRAGTVAACLLVELGVAPQDAIRRVRAARPNAIETAAQERYILGYRPRPA' A
#
# COMPACT_ATOMS: atom_id res chain seq x y z
N MET A 1 -11.87 -5.09 -10.40
CA MET A 1 -10.69 -4.19 -10.51
C MET A 1 -9.55 -4.62 -9.58
N ALA A 2 -9.77 -4.81 -8.26
CA ALA A 2 -8.73 -5.32 -7.35
C ALA A 2 -8.12 -6.67 -7.77
N LEU A 3 -8.94 -7.59 -8.30
CA LEU A 3 -8.48 -8.89 -8.82
C LEU A 3 -7.42 -8.80 -9.94
N GLN A 4 -7.48 -7.78 -10.80
CA GLN A 4 -6.52 -7.62 -11.90
C GLN A 4 -5.15 -7.15 -11.40
N LEU A 5 -5.14 -6.29 -10.37
CA LEU A 5 -3.91 -5.79 -9.75
C LEU A 5 -3.16 -6.91 -9.02
N HIS A 6 -3.88 -7.73 -8.24
CA HIS A 6 -3.29 -8.89 -7.57
C HIS A 6 -2.67 -9.89 -8.53
N ARG A 7 -3.41 -10.24 -9.61
CA ARG A 7 -2.88 -11.12 -10.66
C ARG A 7 -1.66 -10.54 -11.35
N LEU A 8 -1.73 -9.27 -11.75
CA LEU A 8 -0.60 -8.60 -12.39
C LEU A 8 0.67 -8.70 -11.54
N VAL A 9 0.57 -8.44 -10.23
CA VAL A 9 1.73 -8.54 -9.32
C VAL A 9 2.18 -9.98 -9.12
N ALA A 10 1.24 -10.93 -8.96
CA ALA A 10 1.54 -12.35 -8.81
C ALA A 10 2.27 -12.94 -10.03
N ASP A 11 1.93 -12.47 -11.23
CA ASP A 11 2.52 -12.88 -12.49
C ASP A 11 3.83 -12.14 -12.81
N GLY A 12 4.38 -11.36 -11.86
CA GLY A 12 5.64 -10.62 -12.00
C GLY A 12 5.52 -9.26 -12.71
N GLY A 13 4.30 -8.81 -12.99
CA GLY A 13 4.02 -7.48 -13.51
C GLY A 13 4.33 -6.37 -12.51
N ARG A 14 4.56 -5.15 -13.03
CA ARG A 14 4.94 -3.98 -12.25
C ARG A 14 3.82 -2.94 -12.24
N VAL A 15 3.57 -2.37 -11.07
CA VAL A 15 2.54 -1.36 -10.83
C VAL A 15 3.19 -0.09 -10.31
N LEU A 16 2.90 1.04 -10.95
CA LEU A 16 3.27 2.36 -10.46
C LEU A 16 2.08 3.00 -9.76
N VAL A 17 2.26 3.38 -8.50
CA VAL A 17 1.29 4.19 -7.74
C VAL A 17 1.89 5.59 -7.55
N HIS A 18 1.17 6.62 -7.99
CA HIS A 18 1.59 8.00 -7.77
C HIS A 18 0.44 8.88 -7.25
N CYS A 19 0.80 10.04 -6.70
CA CYS A 19 -0.12 11.14 -6.43
C CYS A 19 0.52 12.43 -6.97
N ARG A 20 0.28 13.58 -6.34
CA ARG A 20 0.98 14.82 -6.71
C ARG A 20 2.45 14.82 -6.24
N GLY A 21 2.70 14.46 -4.97
CA GLY A 21 4.05 14.46 -4.38
C GLY A 21 4.68 13.07 -4.22
N GLY A 22 3.92 12.00 -4.45
CA GLY A 22 4.42 10.62 -4.35
C GLY A 22 4.72 10.12 -2.92
N LEU A 23 4.33 10.85 -1.87
CA LEU A 23 4.66 10.49 -0.48
C LEU A 23 3.45 10.00 0.33
N GLY A 24 2.40 10.82 0.53
CA GLY A 24 1.26 10.45 1.38
C GLY A 24 0.30 9.45 0.75
N ARG A 25 -0.57 9.92 -0.13
CA ARG A 25 -1.62 9.08 -0.76
C ARG A 25 -1.03 7.88 -1.52
N ALA A 26 0.07 8.10 -2.25
CA ALA A 26 0.74 7.02 -2.97
C ALA A 26 1.30 5.96 -2.02
N GLY A 27 2.00 6.38 -0.95
CA GLY A 27 2.50 5.46 0.08
C GLY A 27 1.38 4.73 0.82
N THR A 28 0.26 5.42 1.08
CA THR A 28 -0.92 4.84 1.73
C THR A 28 -1.52 3.72 0.87
N VAL A 29 -1.73 3.97 -0.42
CA VAL A 29 -2.25 2.96 -1.36
C VAL A 29 -1.28 1.80 -1.53
N ALA A 30 0.03 2.07 -1.61
CA ALA A 30 1.04 1.02 -1.68
C ALA A 30 1.02 0.13 -0.42
N ALA A 31 0.84 0.71 0.77
CA ALA A 31 0.71 -0.06 2.01
C ALA A 31 -0.57 -0.90 2.02
N CYS A 32 -1.71 -0.35 1.59
CA CYS A 32 -2.95 -1.10 1.46
C CYS A 32 -2.80 -2.30 0.51
N LEU A 33 -2.14 -2.14 -0.65
CA LEU A 33 -1.87 -3.25 -1.57
C LEU A 33 -1.02 -4.34 -0.92
N LEU A 34 -0.01 -3.98 -0.12
CA LEU A 34 0.76 -4.97 0.66
C LEU A 34 -0.12 -5.71 1.66
N VAL A 35 -1.07 -5.03 2.30
CA VAL A 35 -2.05 -5.66 3.21
C VAL A 35 -2.97 -6.63 2.46
N GLU A 36 -3.45 -6.26 1.27
CA GLU A 36 -4.24 -7.16 0.42
C GLU A 36 -3.42 -8.40 -0.02
N LEU A 37 -2.10 -8.26 -0.17
CA LEU A 37 -1.16 -9.35 -0.44
C LEU A 37 -0.75 -10.15 0.82
N GLY A 38 -1.39 -9.90 1.98
CA GLY A 38 -1.20 -10.68 3.21
C GLY A 38 -0.12 -10.15 4.16
N VAL A 39 0.44 -8.96 3.92
CA VAL A 39 1.38 -8.33 4.85
C VAL A 39 0.63 -7.68 6.01
N ALA A 40 1.08 -7.87 7.25
CA ALA A 40 0.48 -7.19 8.40
C ALA A 40 0.54 -5.66 8.22
N PRO A 41 -0.51 -4.89 8.60
CA PRO A 41 -0.55 -3.44 8.37
C PRO A 41 0.66 -2.66 8.89
N GLN A 42 1.16 -3.00 10.09
CA GLN A 42 2.35 -2.38 10.67
C GLN A 42 3.59 -2.65 9.81
N ASP A 43 3.71 -3.85 9.27
CA ASP A 43 4.82 -4.27 8.44
C ASP A 43 4.75 -3.63 7.05
N ALA A 44 3.54 -3.46 6.51
CA ALA A 44 3.30 -2.74 5.26
C ALA A 44 3.79 -1.29 5.35
N ILE A 45 3.47 -0.59 6.44
CA ILE A 45 3.97 0.78 6.70
C ILE A 45 5.50 0.79 6.75
N ARG A 46 6.12 -0.14 7.51
CA ARG A 46 7.59 -0.23 7.62
C ARG A 46 8.25 -0.47 6.27
N ARG A 47 7.72 -1.41 5.46
CA ARG A 47 8.25 -1.73 4.13
C ARG A 47 8.15 -0.55 3.17
N VAL A 48 7.00 0.15 3.15
CA VAL A 48 6.82 1.34 2.31
C VAL A 48 7.80 2.45 2.70
N ARG A 49 8.00 2.71 4.00
CA ARG A 49 8.96 3.71 4.48
C ARG A 49 10.41 3.34 4.22
N ALA A 50 10.76 2.05 4.29
CA ALA A 50 12.08 1.57 3.93
C ALA A 50 12.38 1.76 2.44
N ALA A 51 11.40 1.52 1.56
CA ALA A 51 11.55 1.75 0.12
C ALA A 51 11.49 3.23 -0.26
N ARG A 52 10.70 4.03 0.46
CA ARG A 52 10.53 5.47 0.23
C ARG A 52 10.47 6.22 1.57
N PRO A 53 11.60 6.78 2.04
CA PRO A 53 11.62 7.60 3.24
C PRO A 53 10.57 8.72 3.18
N ASN A 54 9.94 9.01 4.32
CA ASN A 54 8.86 9.99 4.49
C ASN A 54 7.53 9.67 3.78
N ALA A 55 7.37 8.48 3.20
CA ALA A 55 6.06 8.02 2.74
C ALA A 55 5.11 7.76 3.92
N ILE A 56 3.80 7.92 3.66
CA ILE A 56 2.74 7.88 4.68
C ILE A 56 2.96 9.04 5.67
N GLU A 57 2.52 10.21 5.26
CA GLU A 57 2.90 11.53 5.82
C GLU A 57 2.14 11.87 7.10
N THR A 58 0.98 11.27 7.36
CA THR A 58 0.12 11.68 8.48
C THR A 58 -0.34 10.51 9.34
N ALA A 59 -0.56 10.77 10.63
CA ALA A 59 -1.15 9.80 11.56
C ALA A 59 -2.56 9.34 11.13
N ALA A 60 -3.28 10.14 10.34
CA ALA A 60 -4.56 9.71 9.76
C ALA A 60 -4.36 8.62 8.70
N GLN A 61 -3.32 8.73 7.86
CA GLN A 61 -2.98 7.70 6.88
C GLN A 61 -2.50 6.41 7.56
N GLU A 62 -1.67 6.51 8.60
CA GLU A 62 -1.27 5.35 9.41
C GLU A 62 -2.48 4.63 10.00
N ARG A 63 -3.37 5.37 10.70
CA ARG A 63 -4.59 4.80 11.28
C ARG A 63 -5.49 4.14 10.23
N TYR A 64 -5.59 4.75 9.05
CA TYR A 64 -6.34 4.16 7.94
C TYR A 64 -5.77 2.80 7.53
N ILE A 65 -4.44 2.69 7.39
CA ILE A 65 -3.77 1.43 7.03
C ILE A 65 -3.92 0.39 8.13
N LEU A 66 -3.74 0.77 9.40
CA LEU A 66 -3.86 -0.14 10.55
C LEU A 66 -5.28 -0.73 10.70
N GLY A 67 -6.31 0.06 10.35
CA GLY A 67 -7.70 -0.39 10.31
C GLY A 67 -8.15 -0.99 8.98
N TYR A 68 -7.26 -1.07 7.98
CA TYR A 68 -7.61 -1.48 6.64
C TYR A 68 -8.04 -2.96 6.60
N ARG A 69 -9.20 -3.21 5.98
CA ARG A 69 -9.73 -4.56 5.76
C ARG A 69 -9.81 -4.79 4.25
N PRO A 70 -8.99 -5.71 3.71
CA PRO A 70 -9.12 -6.12 2.31
C PRO A 70 -10.54 -6.54 2.02
N ARG A 71 -11.08 -6.12 0.88
CA ARG A 71 -12.39 -6.61 0.45
C ARG A 71 -12.22 -8.08 0.03
N PRO A 72 -13.07 -9.01 0.49
CA PRO A 72 -13.05 -10.37 -0.02
C PRO A 72 -13.22 -10.35 -1.55
N ALA A 73 -12.48 -11.23 -2.21
CA ALA A 73 -12.43 -11.34 -3.67
C ALA A 73 -13.81 -11.70 -4.27
#